data_AF-A0A9W7XTE7-F1
#
_entry.id   AF-A0A9W7XTE7-F1
#
_cell.length_a   1.000
_cell.length_b   1.000
_cell.length_c   1.000
_cell.angle_alpha   90.00
_cell.angle_beta   90.00
_cell.angle_gamma   90.00
#
_symmetry.space_group_name_H-M   'P 1'
#
loop_
_entity.id
_entity.type
_entity.pdbx_description
1 polymer ?
#
loop_
_entity_poly.entity_id
_entity_poly.type
_entity_poly.pdbx_seq_one_letter_code
_entity_poly.pdbx_strand_id
1 'polypeptide(L)'
;MFTVPIPAYDYDKLSKIYGDSWQDMVHAWKKGLVYNDPVPGKFAEPDIPSPGHYTLNGEHMQVFVKMANVYLTPDRPEYTPDQSAFVPGTNSERIVATAMYLYDADNIEDIEVRFSESVDKHYYKSDIHNYIDHLVYGVSYPGVISDYSNDCGVIEINRGSLFCYPNTYERRIGTCRLDDKLRKGHFKMMILYFVNPAQRIISTSIVPPQQPRWSLSRLVVASSPLSRLPEDIQIMITEQLDRSTTYEEADRIRNRLTLKYHEYNKEYSSWRPGYSTSLNAYSRTFKPCL
;
A
#
# COMPACT_ATOMS: atom_id res chain seq x y z
N MET A 1 10.46 33.31 1.48
CA MET A 1 9.14 33.89 1.22
C MET A 1 9.23 34.61 -0.12
N PHE A 2 8.75 33.99 -1.19
CA PHE A 2 8.78 34.60 -2.53
C PHE A 2 7.47 35.33 -2.75
N THR A 3 7.50 36.66 -2.73
CA THR A 3 6.39 37.49 -3.19
C THR A 3 6.62 37.76 -4.67
N VAL A 4 6.17 36.84 -5.53
CA VAL A 4 5.83 37.23 -6.89
C VAL A 4 4.47 37.92 -6.77
N PRO A 5 4.32 39.21 -7.13
CA PRO A 5 3.01 39.84 -7.10
C PRO A 5 2.16 39.14 -8.15
N ILE A 6 1.28 38.25 -7.71
CA ILE A 6 0.21 37.72 -8.55
C ILE A 6 -0.72 38.91 -8.75
N PRO A 7 -0.89 39.43 -9.97
CA PRO A 7 -1.89 40.45 -10.19
C PRO A 7 -3.24 39.84 -9.86
N ALA A 8 -3.97 40.42 -8.90
CA ALA A 8 -5.30 39.99 -8.54
C ALA A 8 -6.27 40.33 -9.68
N TYR A 9 -6.26 39.53 -10.73
CA TYR A 9 -7.21 39.66 -11.83
C TYR A 9 -8.39 38.71 -11.64
N ASP A 10 -9.57 39.21 -11.95
CA ASP A 10 -10.78 38.41 -12.11
C ASP A 10 -10.67 37.67 -13.47
N TYR A 11 -10.12 36.45 -13.42
CA TYR A 11 -9.79 35.65 -14.60
C TYR A 11 -11.04 35.27 -15.43
N ASP A 12 -12.21 35.13 -14.79
CA ASP A 12 -13.48 34.88 -15.47
C ASP A 12 -13.95 36.11 -16.26
N LYS A 13 -13.70 37.32 -15.75
CA LYS A 13 -13.94 38.56 -16.50
C LYS A 13 -13.00 38.69 -17.69
N LEU A 14 -11.70 38.45 -17.51
CA LEU A 14 -10.72 38.65 -18.58
C LEU A 14 -10.85 37.63 -19.72
N SER A 15 -11.18 36.38 -19.39
CA SER A 15 -11.51 35.34 -20.37
C SER A 15 -12.69 35.76 -21.27
N LYS A 16 -13.74 36.34 -20.68
CA LYS A 16 -14.92 36.82 -21.43
C LYS A 16 -14.63 38.06 -22.28
N ILE A 17 -13.65 38.87 -21.92
CA ILE A 17 -13.30 40.11 -22.63
C ILE A 17 -12.39 39.83 -23.83
N TYR A 18 -11.44 38.90 -23.71
CA TYR A 18 -10.37 38.70 -24.69
C TYR A 18 -10.48 37.39 -25.50
N GLY A 19 -11.38 36.47 -25.14
CA GLY A 19 -11.58 35.22 -25.88
C GLY A 19 -10.28 34.42 -26.06
N ASP A 20 -10.09 33.84 -27.25
CA ASP A 20 -8.92 33.01 -27.58
C ASP A 20 -7.57 33.77 -27.47
N SER A 21 -7.58 35.10 -27.62
CA SER A 21 -6.36 35.93 -27.49
C SER A 21 -5.81 35.98 -26.06
N TRP A 22 -6.63 35.66 -25.06
CA TRP A 22 -6.21 35.54 -23.66
C TRP A 22 -5.20 34.40 -23.48
N GLN A 23 -5.42 33.26 -24.14
CA GLN A 23 -4.54 32.11 -24.03
C GLN A 23 -3.17 32.39 -24.63
N ASP A 24 -3.14 33.12 -25.75
CA ASP A 24 -1.91 33.57 -26.42
C ASP A 24 -1.14 34.60 -25.58
N MET A 25 -1.83 35.55 -24.95
CA MET A 25 -1.20 36.53 -24.04
C MET A 25 -0.61 35.85 -22.80
N VAL A 26 -1.32 34.88 -22.20
CA VAL A 26 -0.81 34.09 -21.08
C VAL A 26 0.39 33.24 -21.52
N HIS A 27 0.36 32.65 -22.73
CA HIS A 27 1.51 31.92 -23.29
C HIS A 27 2.71 32.83 -23.54
N ALA A 28 2.51 34.02 -24.10
CA ALA A 28 3.56 35.00 -24.35
C ALA A 28 4.17 35.51 -23.04
N TRP A 29 3.34 35.82 -22.04
CA TRP A 29 3.78 36.19 -20.71
C TRP A 29 4.59 35.07 -20.03
N LYS A 30 4.11 33.81 -20.10
CA LYS A 30 4.85 32.64 -19.58
C LYS A 30 6.21 32.45 -20.27
N LYS A 31 6.29 32.61 -21.60
CA LYS A 31 7.57 32.55 -22.34
C LYS A 31 8.54 33.70 -21.99
N GLY A 32 8.02 34.84 -21.55
CA GLY A 32 8.80 36.00 -21.13
C GLY A 32 9.30 35.94 -19.68
N LEU A 33 8.88 34.95 -18.88
CA LEU A 33 9.35 34.77 -17.51
C LEU A 33 10.80 34.28 -17.52
N VAL A 34 11.72 35.14 -17.10
CA VAL A 34 13.10 34.74 -16.79
C VAL A 34 13.09 34.24 -15.35
N TYR A 35 13.11 32.91 -15.19
CA TYR A 35 13.24 32.29 -13.88
C TYR A 35 14.70 32.31 -13.46
N ASN A 36 15.01 33.03 -12.39
CA ASN A 36 16.30 32.92 -11.73
C ASN A 36 16.17 31.88 -10.62
N ASP A 37 16.71 30.69 -10.84
CA ASP A 37 16.83 29.68 -9.79
C ASP A 37 17.53 30.32 -8.58
N PRO A 38 16.86 30.48 -7.44
CA PRO A 38 17.54 30.90 -6.24
C PRO A 38 18.56 29.82 -5.93
N VAL A 39 19.86 30.17 -5.88
CA VAL A 39 20.90 29.22 -5.48
C VAL A 39 20.46 28.64 -4.14
N PRO A 40 20.16 27.33 -4.07
CA PRO A 40 19.70 26.73 -2.82
C PRO A 40 20.80 26.96 -1.78
N GLY A 41 20.40 27.46 -0.61
CA GLY A 41 21.32 27.54 0.52
C GLY A 41 21.88 26.15 0.84
N LYS A 42 22.96 26.08 1.62
CA LYS A 42 23.42 24.79 2.14
C LYS A 42 22.24 24.09 2.80
N PHE A 43 21.95 22.87 2.36
CA PHE A 43 20.90 22.06 2.95
C PHE A 43 21.17 21.94 4.45
N ALA A 44 20.20 22.37 5.25
CA ALA A 44 20.13 22.09 6.67
C ALA A 44 19.01 21.07 6.84
N GLU A 45 19.33 19.92 7.44
CA GLU A 45 18.28 19.01 7.86
C GLU A 45 17.34 19.77 8.80
N PRO A 46 16.01 19.74 8.57
CA PRO A 46 15.06 20.31 9.51
C PRO A 46 15.28 19.67 10.88
N ASP A 47 15.02 20.41 11.96
CA ASP A 47 15.13 19.87 13.32
C ASP A 47 13.93 18.93 13.55
N ILE A 48 14.15 17.66 13.25
CA ILE A 48 13.16 16.59 13.34
C ILE A 48 13.16 16.16 14.80
N PRO A 49 12.05 16.30 15.55
CA PRO A 49 12.01 15.74 16.90
C PRO A 49 12.43 14.28 16.78
N SER A 50 13.34 13.76 17.61
CA SER A 50 13.65 12.33 17.52
C SER A 50 12.35 11.55 17.69
N PRO A 51 12.04 10.60 16.79
CA PRO A 51 10.84 9.80 16.95
C PRO A 51 11.00 9.11 18.30
N GLY A 52 10.02 9.29 19.19
CA GLY A 52 10.08 8.66 20.50
C GLY A 52 10.41 7.18 20.30
N HIS A 53 11.49 6.70 20.91
CA HIS A 53 11.86 5.30 20.81
C HIS A 53 10.77 4.46 21.46
N TYR A 54 9.95 3.80 20.64
CA TYR A 54 8.94 2.86 21.12
C TYR A 54 9.58 1.48 21.22
N THR A 55 9.78 1.01 22.45
CA THR A 55 10.28 -0.35 22.69
C THR A 55 9.11 -1.34 22.62
N LEU A 56 9.19 -2.28 21.68
CA LEU A 56 8.23 -3.38 21.57
C LEU A 56 8.53 -4.53 22.55
N ASN A 57 9.68 -4.48 23.22
CA ASN A 57 10.09 -5.53 24.15
C ASN A 57 9.19 -5.55 25.39
N GLY A 58 8.58 -6.69 25.67
CA GLY A 58 7.62 -6.85 26.76
C GLY A 58 6.18 -6.44 26.45
N GLU A 59 5.92 -5.88 25.27
CA GLU A 59 4.57 -5.48 24.84
C GLU A 59 3.84 -6.60 24.09
N HIS A 60 2.53 -6.72 24.34
CA HIS A 60 1.69 -7.66 23.62
C HIS A 60 1.28 -7.10 22.26
N MET A 61 2.01 -7.47 21.21
CA MET A 61 1.74 -7.04 19.84
C MET A 61 0.73 -7.96 19.12
N GLN A 62 -0.23 -7.36 18.41
CA GLN A 62 -1.11 -8.08 17.50
C GLN A 62 -0.54 -8.01 16.08
N VAL A 63 -0.64 -9.13 15.36
CA VAL A 63 -0.12 -9.26 13.98
C VAL A 63 -1.16 -9.96 13.13
N PHE A 64 -1.42 -9.44 11.94
CA PHE A 64 -2.09 -10.21 10.89
C PHE A 64 -1.04 -10.94 10.06
N VAL A 65 -1.25 -12.23 9.85
CA VAL A 65 -0.37 -13.07 9.02
C VAL A 65 -1.09 -13.39 7.73
N LYS A 66 -0.49 -13.03 6.59
CA LYS A 66 -0.98 -13.39 5.27
C LYS A 66 0.06 -14.26 4.56
N MET A 67 -0.37 -15.44 4.16
CA MET A 67 0.43 -16.34 3.32
C MET A 67 -0.01 -16.16 1.86
N ALA A 68 0.94 -15.86 0.98
CA ALA A 68 0.71 -15.71 -0.46
C ALA A 68 1.62 -16.69 -1.21
N ASN A 69 1.01 -17.58 -1.98
CA ASN A 69 1.72 -18.59 -2.76
C ASN A 69 1.31 -18.42 -4.22
N VAL A 70 2.29 -18.34 -5.11
CA VAL A 70 2.08 -18.27 -6.56
C VAL A 70 2.85 -19.40 -7.21
N TYR A 71 2.18 -20.09 -8.13
CA TYR A 71 2.74 -21.17 -8.92
C TYR A 71 2.58 -20.80 -10.39
N LEU A 72 3.69 -20.84 -11.12
CA LEU A 72 3.77 -20.56 -12.54
C LEU A 72 4.08 -21.85 -13.31
N THR A 73 3.53 -21.93 -14.52
CA THR A 73 3.74 -23.05 -15.44
C THR A 73 4.20 -22.52 -16.79
N PRO A 74 4.80 -23.34 -17.66
CA PRO A 74 5.12 -22.91 -19.02
C PRO A 74 3.92 -22.31 -19.78
N ASP A 75 2.71 -22.83 -19.56
CA ASP A 75 1.47 -22.30 -20.15
C ASP A 75 0.99 -20.98 -19.51
N ARG A 76 1.42 -20.70 -18.28
CA ARG A 76 1.13 -19.48 -17.53
C ARG A 76 2.41 -18.96 -16.86
N PRO A 77 3.34 -18.41 -17.66
CA PRO A 77 4.71 -18.14 -17.22
C PRO A 77 4.84 -16.84 -16.41
N GLU A 78 3.76 -16.06 -16.29
CA GLU A 78 3.75 -14.78 -15.59
C GLU A 78 2.52 -14.65 -14.68
N TYR A 79 2.73 -13.99 -13.53
CA TYR A 79 1.67 -13.53 -12.64
C TYR A 79 1.84 -12.04 -12.39
N THR A 80 0.83 -11.27 -12.78
CA THR A 80 0.78 -9.82 -12.56
C THR A 80 -0.24 -9.51 -11.48
N PRO A 81 0.18 -9.04 -10.29
CA PRO A 81 -0.70 -8.49 -9.27
C PRO A 81 -1.44 -7.25 -9.77
N ASP A 82 -2.43 -6.77 -9.00
CA ASP A 82 -3.00 -5.43 -9.21
C ASP A 82 -1.86 -4.38 -9.22
N GLN A 83 -1.81 -3.60 -10.29
CA GLN A 83 -0.78 -2.58 -10.51
C GLN A 83 -1.09 -1.25 -9.81
N SER A 84 -2.21 -1.17 -9.08
CA SER A 84 -2.53 -0.01 -8.27
C SER A 84 -1.62 0.02 -7.03
N ALA A 85 -0.92 1.13 -6.79
CA ALA A 85 -0.21 1.33 -5.53
C ALA A 85 -1.21 1.56 -4.39
N PHE A 86 -1.00 0.93 -3.23
CA PHE A 86 -1.88 1.10 -2.07
C PHE A 86 -1.13 0.95 -0.74
N VAL A 87 -1.67 1.55 0.31
CA VAL A 87 -1.24 1.28 1.69
C VAL A 87 -2.01 0.06 2.21
N PRO A 88 -1.34 -0.97 2.72
CA PRO A 88 -2.02 -2.13 3.30
C PRO A 88 -2.97 -1.78 4.45
N GLY A 89 -4.17 -2.35 4.36
CA GLY A 89 -5.17 -2.34 5.43
C GLY A 89 -6.08 -1.12 5.48
N THR A 90 -6.94 -1.11 6.49
CA THR A 90 -7.90 -0.02 6.75
C THR A 90 -7.65 0.62 8.11
N ASN A 91 -8.28 1.77 8.35
CA ASN A 91 -8.27 2.42 9.66
C ASN A 91 -8.73 1.51 10.81
N SER A 92 -9.56 0.49 10.54
CA SER A 92 -10.05 -0.43 11.58
C SER A 92 -8.99 -1.44 12.03
N GLU A 93 -8.03 -1.77 11.16
CA GLU A 93 -7.00 -2.77 11.43
C GLU A 93 -5.75 -2.19 12.09
N ARG A 94 -5.62 -0.85 12.07
CA ARG A 94 -4.57 -0.10 12.79
C ARG A 94 -3.15 -0.59 12.46
N ILE A 95 -2.90 -0.96 11.21
CA ILE A 95 -1.58 -1.44 10.77
C ILE A 95 -0.60 -0.25 10.73
N VAL A 96 0.52 -0.38 11.44
CA VAL A 96 1.57 0.65 11.55
C VAL A 96 2.84 0.29 10.77
N ALA A 97 3.10 -1.00 10.54
CA ALA A 97 4.23 -1.47 9.76
C ALA A 97 3.90 -2.80 9.06
N THR A 98 4.61 -3.09 7.98
CA THR A 98 4.50 -4.35 7.25
C THR A 98 5.88 -4.98 7.10
N ALA A 99 5.98 -6.28 7.37
CA ALA A 99 7.12 -7.10 6.98
C ALA A 99 6.74 -8.06 5.86
N MET A 100 7.67 -8.33 4.96
CA MET A 100 7.51 -9.29 3.89
C MET A 100 8.71 -10.23 3.87
N TYR A 101 8.44 -11.52 3.87
CA TYR A 101 9.44 -12.57 3.87
C TYR A 101 9.18 -13.57 2.75
N LEU A 102 10.08 -13.62 1.77
CA LEU A 102 10.04 -14.59 0.68
C LEU A 102 10.79 -15.86 1.09
N TYR A 103 10.09 -16.78 1.76
CA TYR A 103 10.73 -17.91 2.45
C TYR A 103 11.06 -19.09 1.54
N ASP A 104 10.39 -19.20 0.39
CA ASP A 104 10.61 -20.27 -0.58
C ASP A 104 10.35 -19.76 -1.98
N ALA A 105 11.30 -19.96 -2.89
CA ALA A 105 11.16 -19.64 -4.29
C ALA A 105 12.04 -20.57 -5.13
N ASP A 106 11.53 -20.97 -6.29
CA ASP A 106 12.25 -21.77 -7.27
C ASP A 106 11.79 -21.39 -8.68
N ASN A 107 12.74 -21.26 -9.60
CA ASN A 107 12.50 -20.91 -11.00
C ASN A 107 11.72 -19.61 -11.24
N ILE A 108 11.99 -18.56 -10.46
CA ILE A 108 11.31 -17.27 -10.56
C ILE A 108 12.38 -16.17 -10.65
N GLU A 109 12.17 -15.20 -11.55
CA GLU A 109 12.96 -13.97 -11.61
C GLU A 109 12.81 -13.15 -10.32
N ASP A 110 13.77 -12.28 -10.02
CA ASP A 110 13.67 -11.38 -8.87
C ASP A 110 12.41 -10.50 -8.97
N ILE A 111 11.68 -10.37 -7.86
CA ILE A 111 10.41 -9.63 -7.83
C ILE A 111 10.68 -8.21 -7.35
N GLU A 112 10.22 -7.21 -8.09
CA GLU A 112 10.31 -5.83 -7.63
C GLU A 112 9.16 -5.47 -6.68
N VAL A 113 9.49 -4.70 -5.64
CA VAL A 113 8.53 -4.03 -4.78
C VAL A 113 8.82 -2.54 -4.82
N ARG A 114 7.90 -1.76 -5.40
CA ARG A 114 8.04 -0.31 -5.53
C ARG A 114 7.27 0.40 -4.44
N PHE A 115 7.85 1.47 -3.92
CA PHE A 115 7.26 2.29 -2.88
C PHE A 115 7.00 3.69 -3.39
N SER A 116 5.85 4.23 -3.03
CA SER A 116 5.50 5.62 -3.30
C SER A 116 4.89 6.27 -2.07
N GLU A 117 4.97 7.58 -2.00
CA GLU A 117 4.33 8.39 -0.97
C GLU A 117 3.37 9.37 -1.63
N SER A 118 2.10 9.36 -1.23
CA SER A 118 1.12 10.32 -1.76
C SER A 118 1.46 11.73 -1.26
N VAL A 119 1.52 12.69 -2.19
CA VAL A 119 1.71 14.10 -1.90
C VAL A 119 0.33 14.78 -1.81
N ASP A 120 0.21 15.80 -0.95
CA ASP A 120 -1.06 16.49 -0.74
C ASP A 120 -1.60 17.10 -2.04
N LYS A 121 -2.79 16.65 -2.46
CA LYS A 121 -3.49 17.15 -3.64
C LYS A 121 -4.01 18.58 -3.44
N HIS A 122 -4.13 19.06 -2.20
CA HIS A 122 -4.74 20.36 -1.88
C HIS A 122 -3.82 21.56 -2.17
N TYR A 123 -2.51 21.35 -2.32
CA TYR A 123 -1.57 22.43 -2.59
C TYR A 123 -1.46 22.83 -4.08
N TYR A 124 -1.98 22.00 -5.00
CA TYR A 124 -1.67 22.11 -6.44
C TYR A 124 -2.84 22.58 -7.32
N LYS A 125 -3.83 23.27 -6.76
CA LYS A 125 -5.07 23.63 -7.46
C LYS A 125 -5.01 24.89 -8.36
N SER A 126 -3.84 25.45 -8.66
CA SER A 126 -3.72 26.60 -9.57
C SER A 126 -2.86 26.33 -10.80
N ASP A 127 -3.35 26.68 -11.99
CA ASP A 127 -2.66 26.52 -13.29
C ASP A 127 -1.31 27.27 -13.39
N ILE A 128 -1.04 28.17 -12.44
CA ILE A 128 0.23 28.91 -12.33
C ILE A 128 1.25 28.13 -11.48
N HIS A 129 0.80 27.38 -10.46
CA HIS A 129 1.68 26.52 -9.67
C HIS A 129 2.23 25.37 -10.51
N ASN A 130 1.41 24.75 -11.38
CA ASN A 130 1.86 23.65 -12.24
C ASN A 130 3.08 23.99 -13.13
N TYR A 131 3.21 25.23 -13.61
CA TYR A 131 4.34 25.67 -14.42
C TYR A 131 5.60 25.94 -13.58
N ILE A 132 5.43 26.57 -12.40
CA ILE A 132 6.54 26.83 -11.48
C ILE A 132 7.04 25.52 -10.88
N ASP A 133 6.16 24.58 -10.54
CA ASP A 133 6.53 23.30 -9.95
C ASP A 133 7.29 22.39 -10.93
N HIS A 134 6.93 22.41 -12.22
CA HIS A 134 7.73 21.77 -13.26
C HIS A 134 9.13 22.39 -13.35
N LEU A 135 9.23 23.71 -13.34
CA LEU A 135 10.51 24.41 -13.49
C LEU A 135 11.42 24.24 -12.26
N VAL A 136 10.85 24.28 -11.05
CA VAL A 136 11.59 24.31 -9.78
C VAL A 136 11.84 22.91 -9.22
N TYR A 137 10.84 22.03 -9.30
CA TYR A 137 10.88 20.70 -8.69
C TYR A 137 10.94 19.56 -9.71
N GLY A 138 10.95 19.87 -11.02
CA GLY A 138 11.02 18.86 -12.09
C GLY A 138 9.74 18.04 -12.27
N VAL A 139 8.61 18.47 -11.71
CA VAL A 139 7.33 17.75 -11.76
C VAL A 139 6.64 18.00 -13.10
N SER A 140 6.64 17.02 -14.01
CA SER A 140 6.06 17.19 -15.36
C SER A 140 4.61 16.69 -15.45
N TYR A 141 3.76 17.48 -16.12
CA TYR A 141 2.33 17.22 -16.28
C TYR A 141 1.94 16.92 -17.75
N PRO A 142 1.83 15.66 -18.16
CA PRO A 142 1.13 15.30 -19.39
C PRO A 142 -0.33 14.94 -19.08
N GLY A 143 -1.23 15.92 -19.22
CA GLY A 143 -2.60 15.70 -19.72
C GLY A 143 -3.64 14.96 -18.87
N VAL A 144 -3.33 14.42 -17.69
CA VAL A 144 -4.33 13.83 -16.79
C VAL A 144 -3.97 14.19 -15.35
N ILE A 145 -4.99 14.43 -14.52
CA ILE A 145 -4.91 14.52 -13.06
C ILE A 145 -4.50 13.13 -12.52
N SER A 146 -3.28 12.68 -12.78
CA SER A 146 -2.80 11.37 -12.37
C SER A 146 -1.59 11.53 -11.45
N ASP A 147 -1.89 11.31 -10.17
CA ASP A 147 -1.01 10.79 -9.13
C ASP A 147 0.19 11.65 -8.72
N TYR A 148 -0.13 12.65 -7.88
CA TYR A 148 0.80 13.30 -6.96
C TYR A 148 1.40 12.24 -5.99
N SER A 149 2.42 11.52 -6.44
CA SER A 149 3.13 10.54 -5.62
C SER A 149 4.64 10.66 -5.85
N ASN A 150 5.39 10.71 -4.76
CA ASN A 150 6.84 10.69 -4.80
C ASN A 150 7.31 9.24 -4.89
N ASP A 151 8.12 8.92 -5.90
CA ASP A 151 8.81 7.62 -5.97
C ASP A 151 9.81 7.53 -4.81
N CYS A 152 9.59 6.57 -3.92
CA CYS A 152 10.42 6.30 -2.75
C CYS A 152 11.44 5.19 -3.00
N GLY A 153 11.47 4.63 -4.21
CA GLY A 153 12.43 3.63 -4.64
C GLY A 153 11.86 2.22 -4.76
N VAL A 154 12.76 1.30 -5.07
CA VAL A 154 12.46 -0.09 -5.40
C VAL A 154 13.34 -1.01 -4.58
N ILE A 155 12.75 -2.11 -4.10
CA ILE A 155 13.46 -3.23 -3.49
C ILE A 155 13.21 -4.46 -4.36
N GLU A 156 14.29 -5.11 -4.77
CA GLU A 156 14.23 -6.43 -5.40
C GLU A 156 14.19 -7.50 -4.31
N ILE A 157 13.30 -8.48 -4.45
CA ILE A 157 13.20 -9.61 -3.54
C ILE A 157 13.48 -10.93 -4.22
N ASN A 158 14.32 -11.71 -3.55
CA ASN A 158 14.71 -13.07 -3.91
C ASN A 158 14.54 -14.02 -2.73
N ARG A 159 14.80 -15.30 -2.94
CA ARG A 159 14.63 -16.32 -1.89
C ARG A 159 15.43 -15.97 -0.63
N GLY A 160 14.75 -15.92 0.51
CA GLY A 160 15.34 -15.57 1.80
C GLY A 160 15.29 -14.08 2.14
N SER A 161 14.87 -13.22 1.20
CA SER A 161 14.69 -11.79 1.45
C SER A 161 13.62 -11.53 2.51
N LEU A 162 13.99 -10.79 3.56
CA LEU A 162 13.11 -10.22 4.57
C LEU A 162 13.30 -8.71 4.59
N PHE A 163 12.23 -7.95 4.46
CA PHE A 163 12.28 -6.51 4.63
C PHE A 163 11.04 -6.01 5.39
N CYS A 164 11.22 -4.90 6.09
CA CYS A 164 10.16 -4.24 6.87
C CYS A 164 10.10 -2.78 6.47
N TYR A 165 8.89 -2.23 6.40
CA TYR A 165 8.67 -0.82 6.08
C TYR A 165 7.48 -0.27 6.88
N PRO A 166 7.48 1.03 7.22
CA PRO A 166 6.35 1.67 7.89
C PRO A 166 5.13 1.67 6.95
N ASN A 167 3.94 1.51 7.53
CA ASN A 167 2.69 1.45 6.77
C ASN A 167 2.18 2.83 6.33
N THR A 168 3.11 3.73 6.01
CA THR A 168 2.87 5.06 5.43
C THR A 168 3.07 5.04 3.92
N TYR A 169 3.94 4.15 3.43
CA TYR A 169 4.22 4.01 1.99
C TYR A 169 3.14 3.21 1.29
N GLU A 170 2.71 3.72 0.14
CA GLU A 170 2.01 2.93 -0.85
C GLU A 170 2.99 1.93 -1.45
N ARG A 171 2.55 0.71 -1.65
CA ARG A 171 3.36 -0.37 -2.22
C ARG A 171 2.71 -0.92 -3.47
N ARG A 172 3.54 -1.24 -4.46
CA ARG A 172 3.17 -1.98 -5.66
C ARG A 172 4.11 -3.16 -5.86
N ILE A 173 3.56 -4.35 -6.06
CA ILE A 173 4.34 -5.54 -6.39
C ILE A 173 4.46 -5.64 -7.90
N GLY A 174 5.66 -5.86 -8.40
CA GLY A 174 5.95 -6.11 -9.80
C GLY A 174 5.39 -7.44 -10.30
N THR A 175 5.44 -7.63 -11.62
CA THR A 175 5.10 -8.91 -12.25
C THR A 175 6.13 -9.96 -11.88
N CYS A 176 5.66 -11.15 -11.51
CA CYS A 176 6.50 -12.31 -11.24
C CYS A 176 6.55 -13.20 -12.49
N ARG A 177 7.75 -13.65 -12.89
CA ARG A 177 7.96 -14.46 -14.11
C ARG A 177 8.81 -15.68 -13.84
N LEU A 178 8.67 -16.71 -14.69
CA LEU A 178 9.59 -17.84 -14.72
C LEU A 178 10.96 -17.41 -15.24
N ASP A 179 12.02 -17.85 -14.56
CA ASP A 179 13.41 -17.71 -15.04
C ASP A 179 13.65 -18.66 -16.23
N ASP A 180 13.48 -19.98 -16.02
CA ASP A 180 13.37 -20.96 -17.12
C ASP A 180 11.90 -21.18 -17.50
N LYS A 181 11.50 -20.66 -18.66
CA LYS A 181 10.13 -20.75 -19.20
C LYS A 181 9.66 -22.17 -19.51
N LEU A 182 10.56 -23.16 -19.59
CA LEU A 182 10.22 -24.56 -19.85
C LEU A 182 9.94 -25.36 -18.57
N ARG A 183 10.32 -24.82 -17.41
CA ARG A 183 10.16 -25.48 -16.12
C ARG A 183 9.08 -24.77 -15.28
N LYS A 184 8.38 -25.52 -14.43
CA LYS A 184 7.45 -24.92 -13.46
C LYS A 184 8.25 -24.14 -12.40
N GLY A 185 7.63 -23.12 -11.81
CA GLY A 185 8.24 -22.30 -10.78
C GLY A 185 7.23 -21.87 -9.73
N HIS A 186 7.72 -21.42 -8.59
CA HIS A 186 6.88 -20.91 -7.52
C HIS A 186 7.60 -19.89 -6.67
N PHE A 187 6.81 -19.08 -5.99
CA PHE A 187 7.28 -18.30 -4.85
C PHE A 187 6.23 -18.33 -3.74
N LYS A 188 6.69 -18.34 -2.50
CA LYS A 188 5.86 -18.37 -1.31
C LYS A 188 6.35 -17.30 -0.35
N MET A 189 5.42 -16.44 0.02
CA MET A 189 5.69 -15.25 0.79
C MET A 189 4.80 -15.21 2.02
N MET A 190 5.41 -14.85 3.14
CA MET A 190 4.72 -14.50 4.37
C MET A 190 4.74 -12.99 4.52
N ILE A 191 3.57 -12.38 4.74
CA ILE A 191 3.42 -10.97 5.01
C ILE A 191 2.89 -10.82 6.43
N LEU A 192 3.60 -10.05 7.25
CA LEU A 192 3.20 -9.70 8.61
C LEU A 192 2.75 -8.25 8.62
N TYR A 193 1.53 -8.01 9.07
CA TYR A 193 1.04 -6.66 9.31
C TYR A 193 0.99 -6.39 10.81
N PHE A 194 1.83 -5.47 11.26
CA PHE A 194 1.94 -5.10 12.66
C PHE A 194 0.86 -4.09 13.05
N VAL A 195 0.03 -4.46 14.01
CA VAL A 195 -1.02 -3.60 14.56
C VAL A 195 -0.43 -2.65 15.59
N ASN A 196 -0.93 -1.42 15.65
CA ASN A 196 -0.56 -0.43 16.65
C ASN A 196 -0.66 -1.01 18.07
N PRO A 197 0.45 -1.17 18.81
CA PRO A 197 0.42 -1.75 20.15
C PRO A 197 -0.37 -0.92 21.16
N ALA A 198 -0.51 0.40 20.93
CA ALA A 198 -1.32 1.28 21.77
C ALA A 198 -2.84 1.05 21.62
N GLN A 199 -3.27 0.23 20.65
CA GLN A 199 -4.68 -0.01 20.36
C GLN A 199 -4.94 -1.50 20.17
N ARG A 200 -5.78 -2.07 21.04
CA ARG A 200 -6.18 -3.47 20.94
C ARG A 200 -7.40 -3.63 20.04
N ILE A 201 -7.31 -4.53 19.06
CA ILE A 201 -8.40 -4.90 18.15
C ILE A 201 -8.86 -6.34 18.40
N ILE A 202 -10.00 -6.72 17.83
CA ILE A 202 -10.51 -8.10 17.91
C ILE A 202 -9.51 -9.06 17.26
N SER A 203 -9.19 -10.14 17.96
CA SER A 203 -8.22 -11.15 17.54
C SER A 203 -8.91 -12.47 17.14
N THR A 204 -8.28 -13.23 16.26
CA THR A 204 -8.68 -14.61 15.95
C THR A 204 -8.53 -15.57 17.12
N SER A 205 -7.88 -15.15 18.23
CA SER A 205 -7.78 -15.95 19.46
C SER A 205 -9.14 -16.30 20.07
N ILE A 206 -10.19 -15.51 19.78
CA ILE A 206 -11.57 -15.76 20.23
C ILE A 206 -12.49 -16.28 19.12
N VAL A 207 -11.95 -16.45 17.90
CA VAL A 207 -12.71 -16.92 16.74
C VAL A 207 -12.58 -18.45 16.67
N PRO A 208 -13.69 -19.20 16.74
CA PRO A 208 -13.64 -20.66 16.61
C PRO A 208 -13.19 -21.06 15.19
N PRO A 209 -12.75 -22.33 14.98
CA PRO A 209 -12.43 -22.82 13.66
C PRO A 209 -13.61 -22.61 12.70
N GLN A 210 -13.34 -21.95 11.58
CA GLN A 210 -14.38 -21.63 10.59
C GLN A 210 -14.57 -22.75 9.56
N GLN A 211 -13.57 -23.61 9.37
CA GLN A 211 -13.63 -24.69 8.37
C GLN A 211 -14.16 -25.99 9.01
N PRO A 212 -15.16 -26.66 8.42
CA PRO A 212 -15.80 -27.85 8.99
C PRO A 212 -14.80 -28.94 9.40
N ARG A 213 -13.82 -29.22 8.53
CA ARG A 213 -12.74 -30.20 8.76
C ARG A 213 -11.88 -29.90 10.00
N TRP A 214 -11.75 -28.63 10.40
CA TRP A 214 -11.00 -28.26 11.61
C TRP A 214 -11.84 -28.41 12.88
N SER A 215 -13.16 -28.27 12.77
CA SER A 215 -14.07 -28.51 13.89
C SER A 215 -14.03 -29.98 14.31
N LEU A 216 -14.05 -30.90 13.33
CA LEU A 216 -13.91 -32.35 13.58
C LEU A 216 -12.59 -32.70 14.28
N SER A 217 -11.46 -32.21 13.77
CA SER A 217 -10.16 -32.53 14.36
C SER A 217 -10.04 -32.01 15.80
N ARG A 218 -10.65 -30.86 16.12
CA ARG A 218 -10.65 -30.31 17.47
C ARG A 218 -11.57 -31.07 18.44
N LEU A 219 -12.70 -31.59 17.95
CA LEU A 219 -13.61 -32.44 18.73
C LEU A 219 -12.95 -33.78 19.11
N VAL A 220 -12.17 -34.36 18.20
CA VAL A 220 -11.41 -35.60 18.42
C VAL A 220 -10.24 -35.38 19.39
N VAL A 221 -9.50 -34.27 19.25
CA VAL A 221 -8.30 -33.98 20.06
C VAL A 221 -8.64 -33.52 21.49
N ALA A 222 -9.77 -32.87 21.71
CA ALA A 222 -10.10 -32.25 23.00
C ALA A 222 -10.55 -33.23 24.10
N SER A 223 -10.46 -34.56 23.90
CA SER A 223 -10.97 -35.56 24.88
C SER A 223 -12.43 -35.30 25.29
N SER A 224 -13.21 -34.73 24.37
CA SER A 224 -14.62 -34.41 24.58
C SER A 224 -15.45 -35.70 24.62
N PRO A 225 -16.58 -35.77 25.35
CA PRO A 225 -17.53 -36.88 25.25
C PRO A 225 -17.94 -37.21 23.81
N LEU A 226 -17.90 -36.22 22.92
CA LEU A 226 -18.18 -36.35 21.49
C LEU A 226 -17.17 -37.23 20.74
N SER A 227 -15.92 -37.32 21.21
CA SER A 227 -14.88 -38.19 20.62
C SER A 227 -15.19 -39.68 20.79
N ARG A 228 -16.14 -40.04 21.67
CA ARG A 228 -16.59 -41.43 21.89
C ARG A 228 -17.69 -41.87 20.93
N LEU A 229 -18.25 -40.94 20.16
CA LEU A 229 -19.29 -41.26 19.18
C LEU A 229 -18.67 -41.85 17.91
N PRO A 230 -19.40 -42.69 17.16
CA PRO A 230 -18.97 -43.11 15.82
C PRO A 230 -18.70 -41.91 14.92
N GLU A 231 -17.75 -42.05 13.98
CA GLU A 231 -17.31 -40.97 13.08
C GLU A 231 -18.47 -40.33 12.32
N ASP A 232 -19.41 -41.15 11.83
CA ASP A 232 -20.61 -40.68 11.13
C ASP A 232 -21.46 -39.71 11.98
N ILE A 233 -21.61 -39.99 13.27
CA ILE A 233 -22.36 -39.13 14.19
C ILE A 233 -21.59 -37.84 14.49
N GLN A 234 -20.25 -37.91 14.58
CA GLN A 234 -19.42 -36.71 14.75
C GLN A 234 -19.52 -35.79 13.53
N ILE A 235 -19.56 -36.36 12.32
CA ILE A 235 -19.77 -35.64 11.06
C ILE A 235 -21.15 -34.98 11.07
N MET A 236 -22.22 -35.74 11.34
CA MET A 236 -23.59 -35.20 11.40
C MET A 236 -23.73 -34.05 12.40
N ILE A 237 -23.14 -34.17 13.60
CA ILE A 237 -23.15 -33.09 14.60
C ILE A 237 -22.39 -31.87 14.08
N THR A 238 -21.25 -32.07 13.42
CA THR A 238 -20.44 -30.96 12.91
C THR A 238 -21.11 -30.23 11.74
N GLU A 239 -21.84 -30.95 10.88
CA GLU A 239 -22.66 -30.37 9.81
C GLU A 239 -23.83 -29.54 10.36
N GLN A 240 -24.38 -29.90 11.52
CA GLN A 240 -25.45 -29.15 12.21
C GLN A 240 -24.93 -27.96 13.01
N LEU A 241 -23.61 -27.80 13.19
CA LEU A 241 -23.05 -26.61 13.80
C LEU A 241 -23.06 -25.48 12.76
N ASP A 242 -24.03 -24.58 12.86
CA ASP A 242 -24.26 -23.35 12.05
C ASP A 242 -23.06 -22.39 11.89
N ARG A 243 -21.88 -22.75 12.37
CA ARG A 243 -20.68 -21.92 12.44
C ARG A 243 -19.59 -22.32 11.47
N SER A 244 -19.78 -23.39 10.68
CA SER A 244 -18.77 -23.82 9.72
C SER A 244 -19.07 -23.27 8.33
N THR A 245 -18.15 -22.49 7.78
CA THR A 245 -18.18 -21.95 6.42
C THR A 245 -17.48 -22.94 5.50
N THR A 246 -18.17 -23.39 4.44
CA THR A 246 -17.53 -24.27 3.44
C THR A 246 -16.38 -23.56 2.74
N TYR A 247 -15.52 -24.32 2.05
CA TYR A 247 -14.41 -23.71 1.32
C TYR A 247 -14.92 -22.76 0.22
N GLU A 248 -15.96 -23.16 -0.50
CA GLU A 248 -16.57 -22.37 -1.57
C GLU A 248 -17.18 -21.07 -1.02
N GLU A 249 -17.87 -21.14 0.11
CA GLU A 249 -18.44 -19.96 0.75
C GLU A 249 -17.33 -19.03 1.28
N ALA A 250 -16.30 -19.60 1.90
CA ALA A 250 -15.15 -18.84 2.38
C ALA A 250 -14.43 -18.12 1.24
N ASP A 251 -14.30 -18.78 0.08
CA ASP A 251 -13.71 -18.16 -1.11
C ASP A 251 -14.58 -17.03 -1.68
N ARG A 252 -15.91 -17.21 -1.71
CA ARG A 252 -16.84 -16.12 -2.09
C ARG A 252 -16.74 -14.93 -1.15
N ILE A 253 -16.71 -15.17 0.17
CA ILE A 253 -16.54 -14.13 1.18
C ILE A 253 -15.19 -13.43 0.99
N ARG A 254 -14.10 -14.18 0.80
CA ARG A 254 -12.75 -13.66 0.54
C ARG A 254 -12.73 -12.76 -0.69
N ASN A 255 -13.31 -13.21 -1.81
CA ASN A 255 -13.36 -12.43 -3.04
C ASN A 255 -14.17 -11.15 -2.85
N ARG A 256 -15.34 -11.23 -2.19
CA ARG A 256 -16.17 -10.05 -1.86
C ARG A 256 -15.42 -9.05 -0.98
N LEU A 257 -14.72 -9.52 0.06
CA LEU A 257 -13.94 -8.66 0.95
C LEU A 257 -12.75 -8.03 0.23
N THR A 258 -12.11 -8.77 -0.67
CA THR A 258 -11.01 -8.26 -1.51
C THR A 258 -11.49 -7.12 -2.40
N LEU A 259 -12.65 -7.26 -3.05
CA LEU A 259 -13.25 -6.19 -3.87
C LEU A 259 -13.56 -4.94 -3.04
N LYS A 260 -14.20 -5.09 -1.88
CA LYS A 260 -14.43 -3.96 -0.95
C LYS A 260 -13.14 -3.29 -0.52
N TYR A 261 -12.07 -4.08 -0.34
CA TYR A 261 -10.74 -3.57 -0.06
C TYR A 261 -10.19 -2.69 -1.19
N HIS A 262 -10.33 -3.14 -2.44
CA HIS A 262 -9.93 -2.35 -3.61
C HIS A 262 -10.76 -1.07 -3.75
N GLU A 263 -12.06 -1.13 -3.49
CA GLU A 263 -12.95 0.06 -3.47
C GLU A 263 -12.51 1.06 -2.41
N TYR A 264 -12.29 0.59 -1.18
CA TYR A 264 -11.78 1.42 -0.09
C TYR A 264 -10.45 2.08 -0.46
N ASN A 265 -9.50 1.33 -1.02
CA ASN A 265 -8.21 1.88 -1.43
C ASN A 265 -8.37 2.99 -2.49
N LYS A 266 -9.26 2.80 -3.47
CA LYS A 266 -9.55 3.82 -4.49
C LYS A 266 -10.17 5.09 -3.87
N GLU A 267 -11.16 4.92 -3.01
CA GLU A 267 -11.81 6.05 -2.32
C GLU A 267 -10.82 6.77 -1.40
N TYR A 268 -10.04 6.03 -0.61
CA TYR A 268 -9.09 6.60 0.33
C TYR A 268 -7.95 7.32 -0.38
N SER A 269 -7.42 6.78 -1.48
CA SER A 269 -6.43 7.48 -2.34
C SER A 269 -7.00 8.73 -3.01
N SER A 270 -8.31 8.82 -3.23
CA SER A 270 -8.95 10.04 -3.75
C SER A 270 -9.07 11.15 -2.70
N TRP A 271 -9.23 10.79 -1.42
CA TRP A 271 -9.57 11.71 -0.33
C TRP A 271 -8.42 12.15 0.56
N ARG A 272 -7.21 11.59 0.44
CA ARG A 272 -6.10 11.88 1.38
C ARG A 272 -5.88 13.40 1.54
N PRO A 273 -6.19 13.97 2.73
CA PRO A 273 -5.54 15.20 3.15
C PRO A 273 -4.07 14.83 3.30
N GLY A 274 -3.16 15.58 2.70
CA GLY A 274 -1.75 15.31 2.93
C GLY A 274 -1.47 15.40 4.43
N TYR A 275 -1.11 14.29 5.05
CA TYR A 275 -0.34 14.31 6.30
C TYR A 275 1.11 14.75 5.98
N SER A 276 1.24 15.76 5.13
CA SER A 276 2.48 16.33 4.64
C SER A 276 2.74 17.59 5.45
N THR A 277 3.33 17.40 6.64
CA THR A 277 4.27 18.36 7.24
C THR A 277 4.86 17.84 8.55
N SER A 278 4.17 16.96 9.29
CA SER A 278 4.70 16.46 10.57
C SER A 278 5.40 15.11 10.50
N LEU A 279 5.09 14.25 9.51
CA LEU A 279 5.75 12.94 9.32
C LEU A 279 6.88 12.95 8.28
N ASN A 280 6.91 13.93 7.38
CA ASN A 280 7.92 14.06 6.30
C ASN A 280 9.35 14.33 6.78
N ALA A 281 9.51 14.54 8.09
CA ALA A 281 10.81 14.64 8.71
C ALA A 281 11.36 13.22 9.05
N TYR A 282 10.52 12.20 9.19
CA TYR A 282 10.95 10.91 9.74
C TYR A 282 11.30 9.82 8.71
N SER A 283 11.05 10.06 7.42
CA SER A 283 11.09 9.00 6.39
C SER A 283 12.32 9.02 5.47
N ARG A 284 13.27 9.96 5.65
CA ARG A 284 14.39 10.15 4.69
C ARG A 284 15.62 9.27 4.90
N THR A 285 15.65 8.44 5.93
CA THR A 285 16.75 7.49 6.17
C THR A 285 16.24 6.07 6.26
N PHE A 286 15.82 5.50 5.12
CA PHE A 286 15.88 4.05 4.96
C PHE A 286 17.28 3.70 4.42
N LYS A 287 18.22 3.40 5.33
CA LYS A 287 19.35 2.55 4.95
C LYS A 287 18.84 1.12 5.09
N PRO A 288 18.80 0.32 4.02
CA PRO A 288 18.48 -1.10 4.16
C PRO A 288 19.48 -1.70 5.15
N CYS A 289 18.98 -2.21 6.27
CA CYS A 289 19.76 -3.07 7.14
C CYS A 289 19.94 -4.39 6.39
N LEU A 290 21.10 -4.56 5.77
CA LEU A 290 21.67 -5.86 5.41
C LEU A 290 22.28 -6.51 6.66
#